data_AF-A0A970S5A3-F1
#
_entry.id   AF-A0A970S5A3-F1
#
_cell.length_a   1.000
_cell.length_b   1.000
_cell.length_c   1.000
_cell.angle_alpha   90.00
_cell.angle_beta   90.00
_cell.angle_gamma   90.00
#
_symmetry.space_group_name_H-M   'P 1'
#
loop_
_entity.id
_entity.type
_entity.pdbx_description
1 polymer ?
#
loop_
_entity_poly.entity_id
_entity_poly.type
_entity_poly.pdbx_seq_one_letter_code
_entity_poly.pdbx_strand_id
1 'polypeptide(L)' 'MISIAHKHGHHTIAEGVEYEYRLKYLKECDCDKVQGYPISKPLDEEPALKFLTA' A
#
# COMPACT_ATOMS: atom_id res chain seq x y z
N MET A 1 8.05 -7.16 -11.49
CA MET A 1 6.57 -7.10 -11.54
C MET A 1 6.08 -5.70 -11.81
N ILE A 2 6.50 -4.68 -11.05
CA ILE A 2 6.10 -3.27 -11.24
C ILE A 2 6.27 -2.78 -12.68
N SER A 3 7.49 -2.85 -13.23
CA SER A 3 7.75 -2.48 -14.63
C SER A 3 6.89 -3.24 -15.66
N ILE A 4 6.54 -4.50 -15.39
CA ILE A 4 5.69 -5.29 -16.30
C ILE A 4 4.24 -4.79 -16.22
N ALA A 5 3.71 -4.57 -15.02
CA ALA A 5 2.36 -4.03 -14.83
C ALA A 5 2.22 -2.66 -15.52
N HIS A 6 3.18 -1.76 -15.29
CA HIS A 6 3.17 -0.43 -15.90
C HIS A 6 3.26 -0.47 -17.43
N LYS A 7 4.09 -1.35 -18.00
CA LYS A 7 4.17 -1.54 -19.47
C LYS A 7 2.84 -1.97 -20.10
N HIS A 8 1.97 -2.60 -19.32
CA HIS A 8 0.64 -3.05 -19.77
C HIS A 8 -0.50 -2.14 -19.29
N GLY A 9 -0.18 -0.96 -18.72
CA GLY A 9 -1.18 -0.01 -18.23
C GLY A 9 -1.91 -0.48 -16.96
N HIS A 10 -1.31 -1.38 -16.18
CA HIS A 10 -1.85 -1.86 -14.91
C HIS A 10 -1.21 -1.17 -13.71
N HIS A 11 -1.98 -1.04 -12.63
CA HIS A 11 -1.47 -0.61 -11.32
C HIS A 11 -1.01 -1.79 -10.48
N THR A 12 -0.04 -1.54 -9.62
CA THR A 12 0.45 -2.49 -8.63
C THR A 12 -0.09 -2.21 -7.24
N ILE A 13 -0.25 -3.27 -6.46
CA ILE A 13 -0.44 -3.20 -5.01
C ILE A 13 0.54 -4.15 -4.34
N ALA A 14 1.31 -3.65 -3.37
CA ALA A 14 2.14 -4.47 -2.51
C ALA A 14 1.42 -4.71 -1.18
N GLU A 15 1.08 -5.96 -0.90
CA GLU A 15 0.36 -6.37 0.31
C GLU A 15 1.31 -6.93 1.38
N GLY A 16 0.89 -6.89 2.64
CA GLY A 16 1.65 -7.45 3.75
C GLY A 16 2.90 -6.64 4.12
N VAL A 17 2.90 -5.33 3.90
CA VAL A 17 4.03 -4.47 4.30
C VAL A 17 4.00 -4.26 5.82
N GLU A 18 5.06 -4.66 6.52
CA GLU A 18 5.07 -4.62 8.00
C GLU A 18 5.90 -3.47 8.57
N TYR A 19 6.86 -2.94 7.79
CA TYR A 19 7.87 -2.02 8.28
C TYR A 19 8.04 -0.81 7.36
N GLU A 20 8.33 0.35 7.96
CA GLU A 20 8.56 1.63 7.27
C GLU A 20 9.64 1.57 6.19
N TYR A 21 10.73 0.82 6.42
CA TYR A 21 11.79 0.70 5.43
C TYR A 21 11.32 -0.02 4.15
N ARG A 22 10.37 -0.97 4.27
CA ARG A 22 9.78 -1.65 3.11
C ARG A 22 8.83 -0.71 2.36
N LEU A 23 8.05 0.10 3.08
CA LEU A 23 7.22 1.15 2.48
C LEU A 23 8.09 2.14 1.67
N LYS A 24 9.19 2.60 2.24
CA LYS A 24 10.14 3.49 1.56
C LYS A 24 10.72 2.85 0.29
N TYR A 25 11.19 1.61 0.39
CA TYR A 25 11.73 0.87 -0.77
C TYR A 25 10.69 0.72 -1.89
N LEU A 26 9.45 0.36 -1.56
CA LEU A 26 8.38 0.20 -2.55
C LEU A 26 8.01 1.52 -3.23
N LYS A 27 8.06 2.62 -2.48
CA LYS A 27 7.88 3.97 -3.02
C LYS A 27 9.00 4.35 -4.00
N GLU A 28 10.25 4.03 -3.68
CA GLU A 28 11.40 4.23 -4.57
C GLU A 28 11.34 3.35 -5.84
N CYS A 29 10.63 2.22 -5.78
CA CYS A 29 10.39 1.34 -6.92
C CYS A 29 9.16 1.72 -7.75
N ASP A 30 8.52 2.86 -7.49
CA ASP A 30 7.28 3.32 -8.14
C ASP A 30 6.09 2.34 -7.96
N CYS A 31 5.96 1.67 -6.81
CA CYS A 31 4.76 0.89 -6.53
C CYS A 31 3.55 1.81 -6.30
N ASP A 32 2.42 1.54 -6.98
CA ASP A 32 1.27 2.47 -7.00
C ASP A 32 0.50 2.51 -5.68
N LYS A 33 0.37 1.36 -5.02
CA LYS A 33 -0.42 1.20 -3.79
C LYS A 33 0.27 0.24 -2.84
N VAL A 34 0.07 0.44 -1.54
CA VAL A 34 0.58 -0.42 -0.49
C VAL A 34 -0.50 -0.74 0.52
N GLN A 35 -0.57 -1.99 0.96
CA GLN A 35 -1.37 -2.43 2.10
C GLN A 35 -0.45 -3.05 3.15
N GLY A 36 -0.58 -2.60 4.40
CA GLY A 36 0.28 -3.09 5.47
C GLY A 36 0.21 -2.26 6.75
N TYR A 37 0.84 -2.75 7.81
CA TYR A 37 0.83 -2.17 9.14
C TYR A 37 1.37 -0.74 9.27
N PRO A 38 2.35 -0.27 8.46
CA PRO A 38 2.72 1.15 8.43
C PRO A 38 1.57 2.08 8.04
N ILE A 39 0.55 1.56 7.32
CA ILE A 39 -0.67 2.31 7.00
C ILE A 39 -1.70 2.10 8.10
N SER A 40 -2.10 0.85 8.32
CA SER A 40 -2.99 0.42 9.41
C SER A 40 -3.03 -1.10 9.51
N LYS A 41 -3.39 -1.62 10.69
CA LYS A 41 -3.91 -3.00 10.81
C LYS A 41 -5.30 -3.06 10.18
N PRO A 42 -5.83 -4.26 9.84
CA PRO A 42 -7.25 -4.40 9.51
C PRO A 42 -8.10 -3.73 10.59
N LEU A 43 -9.04 -2.89 10.14
CA LEU A 43 -9.90 -2.09 11.00
C LEU A 43 -11.33 -2.63 10.90
N ASP A 44 -12.03 -2.65 12.03
CA ASP A 44 -13.49 -2.82 12.05
C ASP A 44 -14.19 -1.56 11.49
N GLU A 45 -15.50 -1.63 11.30
CA GLU A 45 -16.31 -0.59 10.64
C GLU A 45 -16.08 0.82 11.21
N GLU A 46 -16.29 1.00 12.52
CA GLU A 46 -16.15 2.30 13.19
C GLU A 46 -14.76 2.93 13.06
N PRO A 47 -13.65 2.24 13.39
CA PRO A 47 -12.32 2.80 13.18
C PRO A 47 -11.99 3.02 11.69
N ALA A 48 -12.52 2.21 10.77
CA ALA A 48 -12.35 2.43 9.33
C ALA A 48 -13.05 3.72 8.86
N LEU A 49 -14.28 3.98 9.32
CA LEU A 49 -15.00 5.22 9.02
C LEU A 49 -14.25 6.45 9.53
N LYS A 50 -13.72 6.39 10.76
CA LYS A 50 -12.88 7.47 11.32
C LYS A 50 -11.62 7.69 10.51
N PHE A 51 -10.99 6.61 10.03
CA PHE A 51 -9.79 6.68 9.20
C PHE A 51 -10.03 7.37 7.85
N LEU A 52 -11.24 7.23 7.27
CA LEU A 52 -11.61 7.89 6.00
C LEU A 52 -11.86 9.39 6.12
N THR A 53 -12.20 9.87 7.31
CA THR A 53 -12.55 11.28 7.59
C THR A 53 -11.43 12.07 8.26
N ALA A 54 -10.28 11.44 8.51
CA ALA A 54 -9.13 12.02 9.19
C ALA A 54 -8.27 12.91 8.28
#